data_AF-A0A4R2ZYW6-F1
#
_entry.id   AF-A0A4R2ZYW6-F1
#
_cell.length_a   1.000
_cell.length_b   1.000
_cell.length_c   1.000
_cell.angle_alpha   90.00
_cell.angle_beta   90.00
_cell.angle_gamma   90.00
#
_symmetry.space_group_name_H-M   'P 1'
#
loop_
_entity.id
_entity.type
_entity.pdbx_description
1 polymer ?
#
loop_
_entity_poly.entity_id
_entity_poly.type
_entity_poly.pdbx_seq_one_letter_code
_entity_poly.pdbx_strand_id
1 'polypeptide(L)'
;MEFLNSDSHLSLLYHKAKESFEKCIRNDENQFLKDELGMPIDYIVLIEKDIKIVFSKRVFEEYNIEVCLLLYAGNNEVGRYLYIENNNNEAIDDSLVLY
;
A
#
# COMPACT_ATOMS: atom_id res chain seq x y z
N MET A 1 -0.52 -18.54 26.04
CA MET A 1 -1.04 -17.80 24.88
C MET A 1 -0.05 -16.68 24.61
N GLU A 2 0.88 -16.92 23.69
CA GLU A 2 1.98 -15.99 23.40
C GLU A 2 1.50 -14.91 22.44
N PHE A 3 1.22 -13.71 22.96
CA PHE A 3 1.00 -12.50 22.17
C PHE A 3 2.33 -11.76 21.95
N LEU A 4 3.31 -12.41 21.31
CA LEU A 4 4.69 -11.87 21.23
C LEU A 4 5.17 -11.49 19.83
N ASN A 5 4.30 -11.43 18.80
CA ASN A 5 4.76 -11.12 17.44
C ASN A 5 3.76 -10.37 16.54
N SER A 6 2.69 -9.79 17.07
CA SER A 6 1.72 -9.04 16.25
C SER A 6 2.32 -7.76 15.66
N ASP A 7 3.12 -7.05 16.47
CA ASP A 7 3.69 -5.75 16.07
C ASP A 7 4.73 -5.90 14.96
N SER A 8 5.47 -7.02 14.94
CA SER A 8 6.43 -7.33 13.89
C SER A 8 5.74 -7.66 12.57
N HIS A 9 4.60 -8.36 12.62
CA HIS A 9 3.85 -8.72 11.42
C HIS A 9 3.16 -7.51 10.77
N LEU A 10 2.49 -6.65 11.54
CA LEU A 10 1.87 -5.43 11.00
C LEU A 10 2.93 -4.48 10.43
N SER A 11 4.08 -4.36 11.11
CA SER A 11 5.20 -3.55 10.63
C SER A 11 5.76 -4.08 9.30
N LEU A 12 5.83 -5.41 9.14
CA LEU A 12 6.26 -6.04 7.90
C LEU A 12 5.29 -5.73 6.74
N LEU A 13 3.97 -5.80 6.98
CA LEU A 13 2.95 -5.46 5.99
C LEU A 13 3.09 -4.02 5.50
N TYR A 14 3.29 -3.06 6.42
CA TYR A 14 3.54 -1.67 6.05
C TYR A 14 4.84 -1.50 5.26
N HIS A 15 5.91 -2.22 5.64
CA HIS A 15 7.18 -2.15 4.91
C HIS A 15 7.03 -2.65 3.48
N LYS A 16 6.38 -3.80 3.28
CA LYS A 16 6.06 -4.33 1.95
C LYS A 16 5.26 -3.34 1.11
N ALA A 17 4.23 -2.71 1.69
CA ALA A 17 3.43 -1.72 0.99
C ALA A 17 4.26 -0.51 0.54
N LYS A 18 5.16 -0.01 1.40
CA LYS A 18 6.09 1.09 1.05
C LYS A 18 7.07 0.67 -0.06
N GLU A 19 7.64 -0.52 0.02
CA GLU A 19 8.52 -1.05 -1.04
C GLU A 19 7.78 -1.23 -2.37
N SER A 20 6.54 -1.70 -2.33
CA SER A 20 5.69 -1.85 -3.52
C SER A 20 5.38 -0.50 -4.15
N PHE A 21 5.04 0.50 -3.34
CA PHE A 21 4.87 1.87 -3.81
C PHE A 21 6.13 2.41 -4.49
N GLU A 22 7.30 2.26 -3.87
CA GLU A 22 8.58 2.69 -4.44
C GLU A 22 8.86 2.04 -5.80
N LYS A 23 8.55 0.75 -5.95
CA LYS A 23 8.66 0.07 -7.25
C LYS A 23 7.66 0.62 -8.25
N CYS A 24 6.42 0.85 -7.84
CA CYS A 24 5.35 1.39 -8.68
C CYS A 24 5.74 2.76 -9.27
N ILE A 25 6.24 3.69 -8.45
CA ILE A 25 6.60 5.05 -8.90
C ILE A 25 7.92 5.12 -9.70
N ARG A 26 8.78 4.11 -9.58
CA ARG A 26 10.04 3.99 -10.33
C ARG A 26 9.89 3.19 -11.61
N ASN A 27 8.75 2.54 -11.83
CA ASN A 27 8.49 1.79 -13.05
C ASN A 27 8.40 2.76 -14.24
N ASP A 28 9.13 2.47 -15.31
CA ASP A 28 9.16 3.28 -16.53
C ASP A 28 7.78 3.36 -17.21
N GLU A 29 6.96 2.34 -17.05
CA GLU A 29 5.58 2.35 -17.56
C GLU A 29 4.68 3.34 -16.80
N ASN A 30 5.06 3.72 -15.59
CA ASN A 30 4.31 4.59 -14.68
C ASN A 30 4.84 6.03 -14.65
N GLN A 31 5.76 6.40 -15.55
CA GLN A 31 6.34 7.76 -15.57
C GLN A 31 5.28 8.84 -15.77
N PHE A 32 4.16 8.53 -16.43
CA PHE A 32 3.03 9.46 -16.62
C PHE A 32 2.44 9.96 -15.29
N LEU A 33 2.56 9.20 -14.20
CA LEU A 33 2.08 9.61 -12.88
C LEU A 33 2.81 10.86 -12.34
N LYS A 34 4.05 11.09 -12.79
CA LYS A 34 4.81 12.30 -12.44
C LYS A 34 4.17 13.56 -13.02
N ASP A 35 3.53 13.42 -14.19
CA ASP A 35 2.84 14.53 -14.84
C ASP A 35 1.50 14.81 -14.16
N GLU A 36 0.82 13.79 -13.61
CA GLU A 36 -0.46 13.95 -12.89
C GLU A 36 -0.32 14.62 -11.52
N LEU A 37 0.74 14.32 -10.78
CA LEU A 37 0.98 14.88 -9.44
C LEU A 37 1.28 16.38 -9.44
N GLY A 38 1.66 16.95 -10.58
CA GLY A 38 2.06 18.37 -10.71
C GLY A 38 3.26 18.77 -9.84
N MET A 39 3.93 17.81 -9.21
CA MET A 39 5.05 18.00 -8.30
C MET A 39 5.99 16.78 -8.33
N PRO A 40 7.26 16.95 -7.94
CA PRO A 40 8.18 15.80 -7.89
C PRO A 40 7.73 14.82 -6.81
N ILE A 41 7.69 13.54 -7.17
CA ILE A 41 7.25 12.45 -6.29
C ILE A 41 8.09 12.34 -5.01
N ASP A 42 9.34 12.82 -5.05
CA ASP A 42 10.27 12.87 -3.91
C ASP A 42 9.78 13.76 -2.75
N TYR A 43 8.79 14.64 -2.99
CA TYR A 43 8.17 15.45 -1.93
C TYR A 43 7.01 14.73 -1.23
N ILE A 44 6.63 13.54 -1.70
CA ILE A 44 5.53 12.77 -1.11
C ILE A 44 6.01 12.02 0.12
N VAL A 45 5.28 12.22 1.22
CA VAL A 45 5.42 11.46 2.45
C VAL A 45 4.30 10.44 2.54
N LEU A 46 4.67 9.18 2.78
CA LEU A 46 3.72 8.09 3.01
C LEU A 46 3.34 8.03 4.49
N ILE A 47 2.04 8.01 4.77
CA ILE A 47 1.48 7.85 6.11
C ILE A 47 0.65 6.57 6.17
N GLU A 48 0.82 5.76 7.21
CA GLU A 48 -0.01 4.58 7.44
C GLU A 48 -1.46 4.98 7.68
N LYS A 49 -2.42 4.33 7.01
CA LYS A 49 -3.86 4.57 7.20
C LYS A 49 -4.54 3.42 7.91
N ASP A 50 -4.59 2.28 7.25
CA ASP A 50 -5.28 1.10 7.74
C ASP A 50 -4.72 -0.19 7.10
N ILE A 51 -4.93 -1.29 7.82
CA ILE A 51 -4.74 -2.66 7.34
C ILE A 51 -6.09 -3.36 7.50
N LYS A 52 -6.58 -3.99 6.43
CA LYS A 52 -7.86 -4.72 6.41
C LYS A 52 -7.64 -6.17 6.00
N ILE A 53 -8.42 -7.06 6.61
CA ILE A 53 -8.57 -8.44 6.15
C ILE A 53 -9.91 -8.54 5.44
N VAL A 54 -9.88 -8.86 4.15
CA VAL A 54 -11.05 -8.90 3.27
C VAL A 54 -11.29 -10.33 2.81
N PHE A 55 -12.39 -10.93 3.28
CA PHE A 55 -12.76 -12.30 2.93
C PHE A 55 -13.49 -12.38 1.59
N SER A 56 -13.16 -13.39 0.79
CA SER A 56 -13.91 -13.72 -0.42
C SER A 56 -15.30 -14.26 -0.04
N LYS A 57 -16.35 -13.79 -0.72
CA LYS A 57 -17.73 -14.26 -0.48
C LYS A 57 -17.95 -15.72 -0.90
N ARG A 58 -17.04 -16.31 -1.68
CA ARG A 58 -17.26 -17.58 -2.38
C ARG A 58 -16.32 -18.71 -1.97
N VAL A 59 -15.16 -18.38 -1.40
CA VAL A 59 -14.19 -19.38 -0.97
C VAL A 59 -13.93 -19.18 0.52
N PHE A 60 -14.35 -20.17 1.30
CA PHE A 60 -14.08 -20.22 2.73
C PHE A 60 -12.56 -20.40 2.91
N GLU A 61 -11.95 -19.65 3.83
CA GLU A 61 -10.50 -19.60 4.12
C GLU A 61 -9.61 -18.78 3.17
N GLU A 62 -10.17 -18.20 2.10
CA GLU A 62 -9.45 -17.20 1.29
C GLU A 62 -9.76 -15.78 1.78
N TYR A 63 -8.69 -15.06 2.14
CA TYR A 63 -8.74 -13.65 2.45
C TYR A 63 -7.58 -12.92 1.79
N ASN A 64 -7.81 -11.64 1.53
CA ASN A 64 -6.77 -10.70 1.15
C ASN A 64 -6.44 -9.80 2.34
N ILE A 65 -5.18 -9.41 2.43
CA ILE A 65 -4.73 -8.34 3.30
C ILE A 65 -4.57 -7.10 2.42
N GLU A 66 -5.32 -6.06 2.74
CA GLU A 66 -5.27 -4.76 2.08
C GLU A 66 -4.56 -3.77 3.00
N VAL A 67 -3.44 -3.21 2.57
CA VAL A 67 -2.66 -2.20 3.30
C VAL A 67 -2.80 -0.87 2.58
N CYS A 68 -3.38 0.13 3.25
CA CYS A 68 -3.57 1.46 2.69
C CYS A 68 -2.55 2.46 3.26
N LEU A 69 -1.87 3.15 2.35
CA LEU A 69 -1.00 4.28 2.63
C LEU A 69 -1.63 5.56 2.08
N LEU A 70 -1.57 6.65 2.84
CA LEU A 70 -1.90 7.99 2.35
C LEU A 70 -0.64 8.67 1.83
N LEU A 71 -0.79 9.44 0.76
CA LEU A 71 0.27 10.24 0.17
C LEU A 71 0.03 11.70 0.57
N TYR A 72 1.03 12.33 1.19
CA TYR A 72 0.98 13.72 1.59
C TYR A 72 2.08 14.54 0.95
N ALA A 73 1.71 15.72 0.43
CA ALA A 73 2.63 16.76 0.02
C ALA A 73 2.54 17.93 1.00
N GLY A 74 3.48 17.99 1.94
CA GLY A 74 3.37 18.88 3.11
C GLY A 74 2.13 18.51 3.93
N ASN A 75 1.18 19.43 4.07
CA ASN A 75 -0.05 19.22 4.86
C ASN A 75 -1.24 18.75 4.00
N ASN A 76 -1.06 18.55 2.70
CA ASN A 76 -2.14 18.19 1.78
C ASN A 76 -2.09 16.70 1.45
N GLU A 77 -3.21 16.00 1.63
CA GLU A 77 -3.39 14.65 1.10
C GLU A 77 -3.54 14.76 -0.43
N VAL A 78 -2.66 14.09 -1.16
CA VAL A 78 -2.60 14.14 -2.65
C VAL A 78 -2.99 12.81 -3.28
N GLY A 79 -3.24 11.79 -2.47
CA GLY A 79 -3.65 10.48 -2.97
C GLY A 79 -3.53 9.38 -1.94
N ARG A 80 -3.67 8.16 -2.42
CA ARG A 80 -3.50 6.93 -1.64
C ARG A 80 -2.90 5.82 -2.48
N TYR A 81 -2.14 4.97 -1.82
CA TYR A 81 -1.66 3.71 -2.36
C TYR A 81 -2.29 2.54 -1.60
N LEU A 82 -2.74 1.54 -2.34
CA LEU A 82 -3.31 0.32 -1.82
C LEU A 82 -2.43 -0.85 -2.26
N TYR A 83 -1.89 -1.58 -1.30
CA TYR A 83 -1.17 -2.82 -1.53
C TYR A 83 -2.05 -4.00 -1.12
N ILE A 84 -2.13 -5.03 -1.97
CA ILE A 84 -2.95 -6.21 -1.73
C ILE A 84 -2.09 -7.46 -1.80
N GLU A 85 -2.08 -8.23 -0.71
CA GLU A 85 -1.50 -9.58 -0.69
C GLU A 85 -2.54 -10.63 -0.32
N ASN A 86 -2.36 -11.85 -0.83
CA ASN A 86 -3.20 -12.99 -0.47
C ASN A 86 -2.78 -13.59 0.90
N ASN A 87 -3.56 -14.55 1.40
CA ASN A 87 -3.27 -15.31 2.62
C ASN A 87 -1.95 -16.13 2.58
N ASN A 88 -1.29 -16.24 1.43
CA ASN A 88 0.04 -16.84 1.28
C ASN A 88 1.20 -15.82 1.36
N ASN A 89 0.90 -14.55 1.66
CA ASN A 89 1.84 -13.42 1.68
C ASN A 89 2.40 -13.02 0.31
N GLU A 90 1.71 -13.38 -0.77
CA GLU A 90 2.07 -13.02 -2.14
C GLU A 90 1.34 -11.73 -2.54
N ALA A 91 2.09 -10.76 -3.06
CA ALA A 91 1.50 -9.56 -3.66
C ALA A 91 0.69 -9.97 -4.89
N ILE A 92 -0.60 -9.65 -4.90
CA ILE A 92 -1.50 -10.00 -6.01
C ILE A 92 -1.90 -8.77 -6.83
N ASP A 93 -1.97 -7.60 -6.20
CA ASP A 93 -2.37 -6.37 -6.86
C ASP A 93 -1.92 -5.14 -6.07
N ASP A 94 -1.87 -4.00 -6.75
CA ASP A 94 -1.73 -2.70 -6.12
C ASP A 94 -2.49 -1.62 -6.89
N SER A 95 -2.75 -0.49 -6.21
CA SER A 95 -3.43 0.63 -6.83
C SER A 95 -2.93 1.94 -6.26
N LEU A 96 -2.48 2.82 -7.15
CA LEU A 96 -2.17 4.21 -6.85
C LEU A 96 -3.29 5.10 -7.38
N VAL A 97 -3.87 5.90 -6.50
CA VAL A 97 -4.91 6.89 -6.86
C VAL A 97 -4.45 8.25 -6.39
N LEU A 98 -4.38 9.20 -7.32
CA LEU A 98 -4.05 10.61 -7.10
C LEU A 98 -5.34 11.45 -7.17
N TYR A 99 -5.37 12.60 -6.49
CA TYR A 99 -6.53 13.50 -6.42
C TYR A 99 -6.31 14.85 -7.11
#